data_AF-A0AAU7NRQ1-F1
#
_entry.id   AF-A0AAU7NRQ1-F1
#
_cell.length_a   1.000
_cell.length_b   1.000
_cell.length_c   1.000
_cell.angle_alpha   90.00
_cell.angle_beta   90.00
_cell.angle_gamma   90.00
#
_symmetry.space_group_name_H-M   'P 1'
#
loop_
_entity.id
_entity.type
_entity.pdbx_description
1 polymer ?
#
loop_
_entity_poly.entity_id
_entity_poly.type
_entity_poly.pdbx_seq_one_letter_code
_entity_poly.pdbx_strand_id
1 'polypeptide(L)'
;MAKINNVRVGESLVGDGNEVAHIDLILGPRGSAAESAFANCLTNNKDGFSSLLAVVAPNLMVKPATVMFNKVTIKGSKQAVQMFGPAQRGVAMAVADAVEEGTIPADEADDLFVCVGVFIHWLADDDAKIQEYNYKATKEAIERAVAGTPTASEVVAAKATAEHPFAAN
;
A
#
# COMPACT_ATOMS: atom_id res chain seq x y z
N MET A 1 -20.09 -2.97 16.42
CA MET A 1 -18.63 -2.92 16.71
C MET A 1 -17.96 -2.50 15.43
N ALA A 2 -16.91 -1.66 15.50
CA ALA A 2 -16.13 -1.30 14.32
C ALA A 2 -15.55 -2.57 13.66
N LYS A 3 -15.60 -2.63 12.33
CA LYS A 3 -15.05 -3.70 11.49
C LYS A 3 -13.54 -3.75 11.63
N ILE A 4 -12.86 -2.59 11.62
CA ILE A 4 -11.41 -2.48 11.72
C ILE A 4 -11.05 -1.93 13.11
N ASN A 5 -11.01 -2.83 14.10
CA ASN A 5 -10.84 -2.49 15.52
C ASN A 5 -9.43 -2.74 16.08
N ASN A 6 -8.49 -3.16 15.23
CA ASN A 6 -7.10 -3.44 15.59
C ASN A 6 -6.19 -3.24 14.38
N VAL A 7 -4.87 -3.33 14.59
CA VAL A 7 -3.89 -3.28 13.50
C VAL A 7 -4.06 -4.50 12.60
N ARG A 8 -4.09 -4.24 11.29
CA ARG A 8 -4.15 -5.21 10.20
C ARG A 8 -2.94 -5.02 9.29
N VAL A 9 -2.52 -6.12 8.68
CA VAL A 9 -1.41 -6.16 7.73
C VAL A 9 -1.90 -6.86 6.48
N GLY A 10 -1.61 -6.27 5.33
CA GLY A 10 -1.93 -6.82 4.02
C GLY A 10 -0.71 -6.74 3.11
N GLU A 11 -0.64 -7.66 2.17
CA GLU A 11 0.40 -7.71 1.14
C GLU A 11 -0.24 -8.18 -0.16
N SER A 12 0.28 -7.66 -1.28
CA SER A 12 -0.01 -8.21 -2.60
C SER A 12 1.08 -7.83 -3.61
N LEU A 13 1.34 -8.77 -4.53
CA LEU A 13 2.17 -8.58 -5.70
C LEU A 13 1.31 -8.75 -6.96
N VAL A 14 1.24 -7.73 -7.79
CA VAL A 14 0.45 -7.73 -9.03
C VAL A 14 1.27 -7.18 -10.18
N GLY A 15 1.09 -7.79 -11.35
CA GLY A 15 1.73 -7.39 -12.59
C GLY A 15 2.98 -8.20 -12.90
N ASP A 16 3.69 -7.76 -13.93
CA ASP A 16 4.89 -8.39 -14.47
C ASP A 16 5.89 -7.34 -14.97
N GLY A 17 7.03 -7.82 -15.47
CA GLY A 17 8.07 -6.95 -16.03
C GLY A 17 8.72 -6.05 -14.98
N ASN A 18 9.18 -4.87 -15.41
CA ASN A 18 9.80 -3.90 -14.52
C ASN A 18 8.76 -3.09 -13.72
N GLU A 19 7.50 -3.09 -14.16
CA GLU A 19 6.42 -2.34 -13.53
C GLU A 19 5.71 -3.10 -12.42
N VAL A 20 6.04 -4.39 -12.22
CA VAL A 20 5.47 -5.24 -11.16
C VAL A 20 5.38 -4.48 -9.83
N ALA A 21 4.17 -4.41 -9.28
CA ALA A 21 3.90 -3.74 -8.02
C ALA A 21 3.93 -4.76 -6.89
N HIS A 22 4.61 -4.40 -5.79
CA HIS A 22 4.60 -5.20 -4.56
C HIS A 22 4.37 -4.26 -3.38
N ILE A 23 3.17 -4.39 -2.79
CA ILE A 23 2.65 -3.52 -1.73
C ILE A 23 2.76 -4.23 -0.38
N ASP A 24 3.40 -3.58 0.59
CA ASP A 24 3.29 -3.94 2.01
C ASP A 24 2.44 -2.89 2.70
N LEU A 25 1.36 -3.28 3.37
CA LEU A 25 0.37 -2.36 3.90
C LEU A 25 0.07 -2.62 5.37
N ILE A 26 0.01 -1.54 6.15
CA ILE A 26 -0.57 -1.51 7.49
C ILE A 26 -1.84 -0.68 7.47
N LEU A 27 -2.90 -1.17 8.09
CA LEU A 27 -4.17 -0.48 8.29
C LEU A 27 -4.58 -0.61 9.75
N GLY A 28 -5.04 0.46 10.39
CA GLY A 28 -5.56 0.35 11.75
C GLY A 28 -6.28 1.60 12.25
N PRO A 29 -7.00 1.48 13.37
CA PRO A 29 -7.79 2.58 13.92
C PRO A 29 -6.95 3.58 14.70
N ARG A 30 -7.54 4.74 14.95
CA ARG A 30 -7.07 5.72 15.95
C ARG A 30 -6.75 5.04 17.29
N GLY A 31 -5.69 5.51 17.92
CA GLY A 31 -5.13 4.96 19.16
C GLY A 31 -4.28 3.71 18.97
N SER A 32 -4.18 3.16 17.75
CA SER A 32 -3.36 1.98 17.46
C SER A 32 -1.93 2.32 17.05
N ALA A 33 -1.09 1.29 16.97
CA ALA A 33 0.26 1.43 16.43
C ALA A 33 0.28 1.90 14.95
N ALA A 34 -0.80 1.71 14.19
CA ALA A 34 -0.90 2.22 12.81
C ALA A 34 -0.93 3.75 12.77
N GLU A 35 -1.65 4.41 13.69
CA GLU A 35 -1.65 5.87 13.83
C GLU A 35 -0.26 6.40 14.20
N SER A 36 0.39 5.73 15.16
CA SER A 36 1.75 6.12 15.59
C SER A 36 2.77 5.94 14.45
N ALA A 37 2.70 4.84 13.71
CA ALA A 37 3.57 4.59 12.56
C ALA A 37 3.33 5.61 11.44
N PHE A 38 2.06 5.93 11.14
CA PHE A 38 1.68 6.95 10.17
C PHE A 38 2.30 8.31 10.51
N ALA A 39 2.11 8.78 11.75
CA ALA A 39 2.61 10.08 12.20
C ALA A 39 4.14 10.15 12.11
N ASN A 40 4.83 9.13 12.62
CA ASN A 40 6.29 9.08 12.60
C ASN A 40 6.85 8.96 11.17
N CYS A 41 6.20 8.17 10.31
CA CYS A 41 6.62 7.98 8.92
C CYS A 41 6.57 9.30 8.14
N LEU A 42 5.46 10.04 8.26
CA LEU A 42 5.25 11.29 7.54
C LEU A 42 6.28 12.38 7.91
N THR A 43 6.76 12.39 9.16
CA THR A 43 7.70 13.42 9.65
C THR A 43 9.17 13.05 9.53
N ASN A 44 9.53 11.87 9.01
CA ASN A 44 10.88 11.31 9.14
C ASN A 44 11.61 11.05 7.81
N ASN A 45 11.54 11.98 6.86
CA ASN A 45 12.21 11.84 5.55
C ASN A 45 13.74 11.73 5.64
N LYS A 46 14.34 10.99 4.70
CA LYS A 46 15.79 10.75 4.56
C LYS A 46 16.20 10.85 3.08
N ASP A 47 17.50 10.97 2.84
CA ASP A 47 18.01 10.96 1.46
C ASP A 47 17.60 9.68 0.73
N GLY A 48 17.00 9.84 -0.45
CA GLY A 48 16.44 8.75 -1.26
C GLY A 48 15.20 8.04 -0.71
N PHE A 49 14.68 8.42 0.46
CA PHE A 49 13.48 7.86 1.08
C PHE A 49 12.58 8.95 1.64
N SER A 50 11.50 9.23 0.91
CA SER A 50 10.53 10.27 1.29
C SER A 50 9.14 9.67 1.43
N SER A 51 8.41 10.17 2.42
CA SER A 51 7.07 9.76 2.74
C SER A 51 6.11 10.93 2.52
N LEU A 52 5.02 10.69 1.80
CA LEU A 52 4.00 11.70 1.51
C LEU A 52 2.60 11.15 1.81
N LEU A 53 1.64 12.05 1.98
CA LEU A 53 0.23 11.68 1.99
C LEU A 53 -0.17 11.23 0.59
N ALA A 54 -0.86 10.09 0.48
CA ALA A 54 -1.48 9.69 -0.77
C ALA A 54 -2.64 10.63 -1.10
N VAL A 55 -2.63 11.16 -2.32
CA VAL A 55 -3.67 12.08 -2.80
C VAL A 55 -4.27 11.57 -4.10
N VAL A 56 -5.60 11.66 -4.20
CA VAL A 56 -6.32 11.41 -5.46
C VAL A 56 -5.86 12.47 -6.48
N ALA A 57 -5.77 13.72 -6.03
CA ALA A 57 -5.21 14.85 -6.75
C ALA A 57 -4.66 15.87 -5.74
N PRO A 58 -3.81 16.83 -6.16
CA PRO A 58 -3.42 17.93 -5.27
C PRO A 58 -4.63 18.61 -4.63
N ASN A 59 -4.57 18.85 -3.32
CA ASN A 59 -5.67 19.36 -2.48
C ASN A 59 -6.87 18.41 -2.31
N LEU A 60 -6.73 17.13 -2.68
CA LEU A 60 -7.74 16.08 -2.48
C LEU A 60 -7.05 14.81 -1.95
N MET A 61 -6.66 14.84 -0.67
CA MET A 61 -6.10 13.66 0.00
C MET A 61 -7.14 12.53 0.08
N VAL A 62 -6.68 11.29 -0.04
CA VAL A 62 -7.58 10.16 0.15
C VAL A 62 -7.96 10.00 1.63
N LYS A 63 -9.16 9.49 1.88
CA LYS A 63 -9.60 8.98 3.17
C LYS A 63 -9.87 7.47 3.06
N PRO A 64 -9.45 6.64 4.03
CA PRO A 64 -8.69 6.99 5.24
C PRO A 64 -7.31 7.60 5.02
N ALA A 65 -6.80 8.31 6.04
CA ALA A 65 -5.52 9.01 5.96
C ALA A 65 -4.40 8.02 5.64
N THR A 66 -3.76 8.20 4.48
CA THR A 66 -2.82 7.23 3.92
C THR A 66 -1.45 7.87 3.73
N VAL A 67 -0.40 7.28 4.31
CA VAL A 67 1.00 7.65 4.04
C VAL A 67 1.61 6.63 3.09
N MET A 68 2.30 7.11 2.06
CA MET A 68 3.09 6.30 1.15
C MET A 68 4.58 6.47 1.43
N PHE A 69 5.35 5.40 1.30
CA PHE A 69 6.81 5.43 1.38
C PHE A 69 7.43 4.43 0.38
N ASN A 70 8.58 4.79 -0.17
CA ASN A 70 9.26 3.99 -1.19
C ASN A 70 10.14 2.90 -0.58
N LYS A 71 10.10 1.68 -1.14
CA LYS A 71 10.99 0.55 -0.76
C LYS A 71 12.35 0.61 -1.47
N VAL A 72 12.38 1.14 -2.70
CA VAL A 72 13.59 1.30 -3.52
C VAL A 72 14.10 2.73 -3.42
N THR A 73 15.40 2.92 -3.20
CA THR A 73 16.02 4.25 -3.11
C THR A 73 15.75 5.08 -4.36
N ILE A 74 15.15 6.26 -4.19
CA ILE A 74 14.93 7.24 -5.25
C ILE A 74 16.23 8.02 -5.47
N LYS A 75 16.80 7.93 -6.67
CA LYS A 75 18.08 8.58 -7.05
C LYS A 75 17.92 9.74 -8.03
N GLY A 76 16.71 9.99 -8.53
CA GLY A 76 16.47 11.04 -9.51
C GLY A 76 15.00 11.35 -9.73
N SER A 77 14.75 12.41 -10.49
CA SER A 77 13.41 12.96 -10.72
C SER A 77 12.45 11.98 -11.38
N LYS A 78 12.91 11.14 -12.32
CA LYS A 78 12.06 10.12 -12.95
C LYS A 78 11.43 9.19 -11.92
N GLN A 79 12.24 8.63 -11.01
CA GLN A 79 11.76 7.73 -9.97
C GLN A 79 10.85 8.45 -8.95
N ALA A 80 11.16 9.71 -8.64
CA ALA A 80 10.29 10.53 -7.79
C ALA A 80 8.92 10.76 -8.44
N VAL A 81 8.88 11.09 -9.73
CA VAL A 81 7.64 11.28 -10.48
C VAL A 81 6.87 9.97 -10.60
N GLN A 82 7.52 8.83 -10.82
CA GLN A 82 6.86 7.52 -10.86
C GLN A 82 6.20 7.17 -9.51
N MET A 83 6.91 7.38 -8.40
CA MET A 83 6.38 7.16 -7.05
C MET A 83 5.21 8.10 -6.72
N PHE A 84 5.36 9.39 -6.98
CA PHE A 84 4.40 10.42 -6.56
C PHE A 84 3.49 10.93 -7.69
N GLY A 85 3.44 10.20 -8.81
CA GLY A 85 2.54 10.41 -9.94
C GLY A 85 1.67 9.18 -10.13
N PRO A 86 2.02 8.25 -11.05
CA PRO A 86 1.22 7.07 -11.34
C PRO A 86 1.01 6.16 -10.13
N ALA A 87 2.05 5.85 -9.35
CA ALA A 87 1.89 4.98 -8.18
C ALA A 87 1.02 5.64 -7.09
N GLN A 88 1.24 6.93 -6.79
CA GLN A 88 0.41 7.67 -5.84
C GLN A 88 -1.05 7.74 -6.25
N ARG A 89 -1.32 7.99 -7.54
CA ARG A 89 -2.70 7.97 -8.07
C ARG A 89 -3.30 6.58 -7.91
N GLY A 90 -2.57 5.52 -8.26
CA GLY A 90 -3.03 4.13 -8.11
C GLY A 90 -3.38 3.77 -6.67
N VAL A 91 -2.48 4.06 -5.72
CA VAL A 91 -2.70 3.84 -4.28
C VAL A 91 -3.90 4.63 -3.77
N ALA A 92 -3.99 5.92 -4.08
CA ALA A 92 -5.08 6.77 -3.61
C ALA A 92 -6.44 6.33 -4.18
N MET A 93 -6.50 5.95 -5.46
CA MET A 93 -7.74 5.43 -6.04
C MET A 93 -8.15 4.09 -5.40
N ALA A 94 -7.19 3.19 -5.15
CA ALA A 94 -7.49 1.91 -4.51
C ALA A 94 -8.08 2.08 -3.09
N VAL A 95 -7.56 3.03 -2.31
CA VAL A 95 -8.10 3.36 -0.99
C VAL A 95 -9.50 3.99 -1.10
N ALA A 96 -9.70 4.91 -2.04
CA ALA A 96 -11.01 5.55 -2.25
C ALA A 96 -12.09 4.53 -2.68
N ASP A 97 -11.76 3.68 -3.65
CA ASP A 97 -12.64 2.63 -4.15
C ASP A 97 -12.94 1.59 -3.05
N ALA A 98 -11.96 1.25 -2.21
CA ALA A 98 -12.18 0.36 -1.07
C ALA A 98 -13.19 0.92 -0.05
N VAL A 99 -13.30 2.25 0.08
CA VAL A 99 -14.34 2.92 0.87
C VAL A 99 -15.68 2.89 0.13
N GLU A 100 -15.70 3.24 -1.16
CA GLU A 100 -16.90 3.22 -2.00
C GLU A 100 -17.57 1.83 -2.02
N GLU A 101 -16.76 0.77 -2.09
CA GLU A 101 -17.21 -0.62 -2.14
C GLU A 101 -17.52 -1.21 -0.75
N GLY A 102 -17.23 -0.48 0.32
CA GLY A 102 -17.50 -0.92 1.70
C GLY A 102 -16.52 -1.97 2.26
N THR A 103 -15.42 -2.24 1.55
CA THR A 103 -14.29 -2.99 2.12
C THR A 103 -13.77 -2.27 3.36
N ILE A 104 -13.54 -0.97 3.26
CA ILE A 104 -13.39 -0.06 4.39
C ILE A 104 -14.75 0.60 4.63
N PRO A 105 -15.39 0.44 5.81
CA PRO A 105 -16.67 1.08 6.07
C PRO A 105 -16.56 2.60 6.04
N ALA A 106 -17.48 3.27 5.33
CA ALA A 106 -17.46 4.72 5.18
C ALA A 106 -17.60 5.47 6.52
N ASP A 107 -18.29 4.88 7.49
CA ASP A 107 -18.44 5.40 8.86
C ASP A 107 -17.20 5.20 9.74
N GLU A 108 -16.22 4.41 9.31
CA GLU A 108 -14.93 4.23 9.97
C GLU A 108 -13.79 5.00 9.28
N ALA A 109 -13.95 5.35 8.00
CA ALA A 109 -12.88 5.87 7.14
C ALA A 109 -12.20 7.15 7.67
N ASP A 110 -12.88 7.99 8.46
CA ASP A 110 -12.29 9.20 9.04
C ASP A 110 -11.40 8.97 10.27
N ASP A 111 -11.44 7.77 10.86
CA ASP A 111 -10.70 7.39 12.07
C ASP A 111 -9.74 6.20 11.87
N LEU A 112 -9.40 5.91 10.61
CA LEU A 112 -8.42 4.90 10.22
C LEU A 112 -7.17 5.54 9.61
N PHE A 113 -6.05 4.82 9.74
CA PHE A 113 -4.75 5.18 9.20
C PHE A 113 -4.20 4.04 8.36
N VAL A 114 -3.64 4.38 7.18
CA VAL A 114 -3.03 3.43 6.25
C VAL A 114 -1.57 3.82 6.01
N CYS A 115 -0.67 2.85 6.07
CA CYS A 115 0.74 3.01 5.70
C CYS A 115 1.04 2.06 4.53
N VAL A 116 1.47 2.60 3.39
CA VAL A 116 1.66 1.84 2.14
C VAL A 116 3.12 1.90 1.70
N GLY A 117 3.81 0.77 1.83
CA GLY A 117 5.15 0.58 1.29
C GLY A 117 5.08 0.16 -0.17
N VAL A 118 5.63 0.98 -1.06
CA VAL A 118 5.53 0.79 -2.51
C VAL A 118 6.86 0.36 -3.12
N PHE A 119 6.85 -0.75 -3.85
CA PHE A 119 7.97 -1.18 -4.69
C PHE A 119 7.78 -0.69 -6.13
N ILE A 120 8.81 -0.06 -6.69
CA ILE A 120 8.94 0.23 -8.12
C ILE A 120 10.37 -0.13 -8.51
N HIS A 121 10.54 -1.04 -9.46
CA HIS A 121 11.86 -1.41 -9.94
C HIS A 121 12.54 -0.21 -10.63
N TRP A 122 13.87 -0.07 -10.52
CA TRP A 122 14.58 1.08 -11.09
C TRP A 122 14.59 1.13 -12.62
N LEU A 123 14.19 0.05 -13.29
CA LEU A 123 14.01 -0.02 -14.74
C LEU A 123 12.56 0.17 -15.19
N ALA A 124 11.62 0.47 -14.28
CA ALA A 124 10.24 0.74 -14.66
C ALA A 124 10.15 1.96 -15.58
N ASP A 125 9.31 1.89 -16.60
CA ASP A 125 9.18 2.94 -17.62
C ASP A 125 7.73 3.21 -18.04
N ASP A 126 6.86 2.20 -17.99
CA ASP A 126 5.46 2.34 -18.39
C ASP A 126 4.60 2.85 -17.22
N ASP A 127 4.35 4.16 -17.19
CA ASP A 127 3.57 4.83 -16.15
C ASP A 127 2.12 4.31 -16.04
N ALA A 128 1.51 3.86 -17.14
CA ALA A 128 0.15 3.34 -17.11
C ALA A 128 0.09 2.01 -16.35
N LYS A 129 1.07 1.12 -16.59
CA LYS A 129 1.23 -0.13 -15.84
C LYS A 129 1.60 0.12 -14.39
N ILE A 130 2.51 1.06 -14.10
CA ILE A 130 2.84 1.43 -12.72
C ILE A 130 1.56 1.83 -11.97
N GLN A 131 0.71 2.66 -12.56
CA GLN A 131 -0.55 3.07 -11.94
C GLN A 131 -1.51 1.89 -11.77
N GLU A 132 -1.74 1.10 -12.82
CA GLU A 132 -2.68 -0.02 -12.80
C GLU A 132 -2.27 -1.11 -11.79
N TYR A 133 -1.00 -1.51 -11.79
CA TYR A 133 -0.52 -2.57 -10.91
C TYR A 133 -0.49 -2.12 -9.45
N ASN A 134 -0.06 -0.87 -9.17
CA ASN A 134 -0.13 -0.35 -7.81
C ASN A 134 -1.56 -0.17 -7.32
N TYR A 135 -2.51 0.22 -8.18
CA TYR A 135 -3.94 0.23 -7.85
C TYR A 135 -4.43 -1.17 -7.45
N LYS A 136 -4.21 -2.18 -8.31
CA LYS A 136 -4.66 -3.56 -8.07
C LYS A 136 -4.02 -4.16 -6.82
N ALA A 137 -2.70 -4.08 -6.69
CA ALA A 137 -1.98 -4.61 -5.53
C ALA A 137 -2.41 -3.92 -4.23
N THR A 138 -2.63 -2.59 -4.24
CA THR A 138 -3.09 -1.88 -3.05
C THR A 138 -4.50 -2.31 -2.66
N LYS A 139 -5.42 -2.43 -3.63
CA LYS A 139 -6.79 -2.86 -3.38
C LYS A 139 -6.84 -4.27 -2.80
N GLU A 140 -6.11 -5.22 -3.40
CA GLU A 140 -6.01 -6.59 -2.93
C GLU A 140 -5.36 -6.68 -1.53
N ALA A 141 -4.33 -5.86 -1.26
CA ALA A 141 -3.71 -5.79 0.07
C ALA A 141 -4.69 -5.24 1.13
N ILE A 142 -5.52 -4.25 0.81
CA ILE A 142 -6.56 -3.74 1.71
C ILE A 142 -7.60 -4.82 2.00
N GLU A 143 -8.10 -5.50 0.96
CA GLU A 143 -9.09 -6.58 1.10
C GLU A 143 -8.57 -7.69 2.02
N ARG A 144 -7.32 -8.12 1.80
CA ARG A 144 -6.63 -9.11 2.65
C ARG A 144 -6.44 -8.63 4.09
N ALA A 145 -5.98 -7.39 4.28
CA ALA A 145 -5.78 -6.81 5.60
C ALA A 145 -7.09 -6.78 6.39
N VAL A 146 -8.17 -6.29 5.78
CA VAL A 146 -9.50 -6.19 6.41
C VAL A 146 -10.06 -7.58 6.71
N ALA A 147 -9.91 -8.54 5.79
CA ALA A 147 -10.34 -9.93 5.99
C ALA A 147 -9.47 -10.68 7.02
N GLY A 148 -8.25 -10.21 7.29
CA GLY A 148 -7.27 -10.93 8.11
C GLY A 148 -6.73 -12.18 7.42
N THR A 149 -6.57 -12.13 6.10
CA THR A 149 -6.11 -13.25 5.28
C THR A 149 -4.77 -12.95 4.61
N PRO A 150 -3.97 -13.99 4.29
CA PRO A 150 -4.17 -15.38 4.70
C PRO A 150 -4.00 -15.55 6.22
N THR A 151 -4.73 -16.50 6.79
CA THR A 151 -4.54 -16.92 8.19
C THR A 151 -3.24 -17.70 8.35
N ALA A 152 -2.72 -17.76 9.58
CA ALA A 152 -1.51 -18.55 9.86
C ALA A 152 -1.68 -20.04 9.48
N SER A 153 -2.87 -20.60 9.68
CA SER A 153 -3.17 -21.98 9.26
C SER A 153 -3.13 -22.18 7.75
N GLU A 154 -3.67 -21.24 6.98
CA GLU A 154 -3.63 -21.30 5.51
C GLU A 154 -2.19 -21.21 4.99
N VAL A 155 -1.38 -20.31 5.57
CA VAL A 155 0.05 -20.20 5.23
C VAL A 155 0.78 -21.50 5.58
N VAL A 156 0.56 -22.09 6.76
CA VAL A 156 1.21 -23.37 7.15
C VAL A 156 0.82 -24.52 6.20
N ALA A 157 -0.42 -24.54 5.73
CA ALA A 157 -0.88 -25.55 4.78
C ALA A 157 -0.27 -25.36 3.38
N ALA A 158 -0.09 -24.13 2.92
CA ALA A 158 0.38 -23.81 1.56
C ALA A 158 1.90 -23.72 1.42
N LYS A 159 2.65 -23.44 2.50
CA LYS A 159 4.08 -23.11 2.44
C LYS A 159 4.97 -24.17 1.77
N ALA A 160 4.55 -25.43 1.76
CA ALA A 160 5.33 -26.52 1.18
C ALA A 160 5.30 -26.53 -0.36
N THR A 161 4.27 -25.94 -0.97
CA THR A 161 4.07 -25.89 -2.42
C THR A 161 4.13 -24.47 -2.98
N ALA A 162 4.14 -23.45 -2.13
CA ALA A 162 4.30 -22.07 -2.55
C ALA A 162 5.73 -21.83 -3.05
N GLU A 163 5.86 -21.20 -4.21
CA GLU A 163 7.14 -20.88 -4.83
C GLU A 163 7.48 -19.41 -4.59
N HIS A 164 8.67 -19.15 -4.04
CA HIS A 164 9.19 -17.80 -3.98
C HIS A 164 10.08 -17.56 -5.22
N PRO A 165 9.89 -16.47 -5.98
CA PRO A 165 10.55 -16.26 -7.29
C PRO A 165 12.07 -16.20 -7.21
N PHE A 166 12.62 -15.97 -6.01
CA PHE A 166 14.06 -15.92 -5.75
C PHE A 166 14.52 -16.89 -4.64
N ALA A 167 13.74 -17.93 -4.31
CA ALA A 167 14.20 -18.96 -3.36
C ALA A 167 15.41 -19.73 -3.91
N ALA A 168 16.21 -20.28 -2.99
CA ALA A 168 17.30 -21.19 -3.36
C ALA A 168 16.73 -22.50 -3.93
N ASN A 169 17.33 -22.98 -5.01
CA ASN A 169 17.06 -24.28 -5.60
C ASN A 169 17.77 -25.40 -4.83
#